data_AF-A0A963PTJ4-F1
#
_entry.id   AF-A0A963PTJ4-F1
#
_cell.length_a   1.000
_cell.length_b   1.000
_cell.length_c   1.000
_cell.angle_alpha   90.00
_cell.angle_beta   90.00
_cell.angle_gamma   90.00
#
_symmetry.space_group_name_H-M   'P 1'
#
loop_
_entity.id
_entity.type
_entity.pdbx_description
1 polymer ?
#
loop_
_entity_poly.entity_id
_entity_poly.type
_entity_poly.pdbx_seq_one_letter_code
_entity_poly.pdbx_strand_id
1 'polypeptide(L)'
;RLGGDEFVVLIDDAGASAADAIATGRRVAEKLLVRLGTPYDIAGREHRSGTSIGVSLFGVDTTTVEEVLKRSDVAMYQAKAAGRNTVRFFDPQMQSAVEARAAMEVDLRQSLSRDDLVLHYQPQVGPGGEVVGAEALLRWTHPERGPVSPGEFIPVAEQSGLIVELGEWVLQRACAQIAAWAAHPQTARLTLAINVSVHQFRQTDFVDKVRQALEHHRVVPARLKLEITESMFASDQESIINKMRHIKALGVGFSLDDFGTGYSSLSYLRRLPLDQLKIDQSFVREVLTDPNDAAIARTVIALGQSLGLAVIAEGVELQGQRDFLAAHGCDYCQGYLISRPLPIAQFDRFVMPDAGSDG
;
A
#
# COMPACT_ATOMS: atom_id res chain seq x y z
N ARG A 1 8.22 -35.92 -0.14
CA ARG A 1 8.94 -34.62 -0.16
C ARG A 1 9.21 -34.31 -1.62
N LEU A 2 8.66 -33.21 -2.14
CA LEU A 2 8.80 -32.84 -3.55
C LEU A 2 10.15 -32.15 -3.82
N GLY A 3 10.59 -31.31 -2.88
CA GLY A 3 11.85 -30.58 -2.93
C GLY A 3 11.91 -29.58 -1.77
N GLY A 4 13.10 -29.09 -1.40
CA GLY A 4 13.23 -28.02 -0.38
C GLY A 4 12.46 -28.32 0.92
N ASP A 5 11.58 -27.40 1.30
CA ASP A 5 10.66 -27.42 2.43
C ASP A 5 9.25 -27.92 2.08
N GLU A 6 9.05 -28.52 0.90
CA GLU A 6 7.75 -28.94 0.38
C GLU A 6 7.47 -30.44 0.56
N PHE A 7 6.30 -30.73 1.13
CA PHE A 7 5.81 -32.08 1.43
C PHE A 7 4.41 -32.27 0.87
N VAL A 8 4.15 -33.45 0.30
CA VAL A 8 2.82 -33.87 -0.16
C VAL A 8 2.35 -35.01 0.72
N VAL A 9 1.07 -34.97 1.09
CA VAL A 9 0.38 -36.02 1.83
C VAL A 9 -0.78 -36.50 0.97
N LEU A 10 -0.80 -37.80 0.71
CA LEU A 10 -1.89 -38.48 0.01
C LEU A 10 -2.77 -39.20 1.05
N ILE A 11 -4.09 -39.09 0.90
CA ILE A 11 -5.06 -39.78 1.76
C ILE A 11 -5.86 -40.74 0.86
N ASP A 12 -5.56 -42.03 0.97
CA ASP A 12 -6.05 -43.08 0.05
C ASP A 12 -7.42 -43.69 0.46
N ASP A 13 -8.02 -43.19 1.54
CA ASP A 13 -9.37 -43.57 2.00
C ASP A 13 -10.01 -42.37 2.71
N ALA A 14 -10.45 -41.40 1.92
CA ALA A 14 -10.99 -40.15 2.45
C ALA A 14 -12.48 -40.28 2.87
N GLY A 15 -13.14 -41.39 2.52
CA GLY A 15 -14.56 -41.66 2.77
C GLY A 15 -15.37 -41.91 1.50
N ALA A 16 -16.63 -42.30 1.66
CA ALA A 16 -17.51 -42.73 0.57
C ALA A 16 -18.20 -41.58 -0.18
N SER A 17 -18.18 -40.37 0.38
CA SER A 17 -18.76 -39.16 -0.21
C SER A 17 -17.78 -38.00 -0.22
N ALA A 18 -18.04 -36.98 -1.05
CA ALA A 18 -17.26 -35.75 -1.05
C ALA A 18 -17.27 -35.05 0.31
N ALA A 19 -18.38 -35.11 1.05
CA ALA A 19 -18.49 -34.53 2.38
C ALA A 19 -17.57 -35.24 3.39
N ASP A 20 -17.49 -36.57 3.33
CA ASP A 20 -16.58 -37.36 4.16
C ASP A 20 -15.12 -37.05 3.81
N ALA A 21 -14.82 -36.94 2.51
CA ALA A 21 -13.48 -36.59 2.04
C ALA A 21 -13.03 -35.19 2.51
N ILE A 22 -13.93 -34.20 2.49
CA ILE A 22 -13.69 -32.87 3.06
C ILE A 22 -13.40 -32.97 4.56
N ALA A 23 -14.25 -33.68 5.31
CA ALA A 23 -14.11 -33.81 6.76
C ALA A 23 -12.81 -34.52 7.15
N THR A 24 -12.47 -35.60 6.45
CA THR A 24 -11.21 -36.35 6.64
C THR A 24 -10.01 -35.50 6.28
N GLY A 25 -10.00 -34.85 5.11
CA GLY A 25 -8.94 -33.96 4.68
C GLY A 25 -8.71 -32.82 5.67
N ARG A 26 -9.79 -32.23 6.19
CA ARG A 26 -9.73 -31.13 7.16
C ARG A 26 -9.11 -31.59 8.46
N ARG A 27 -9.61 -32.70 9.00
CA ARG A 27 -9.09 -33.29 10.25
C ARG A 27 -7.60 -33.63 10.15
N VAL A 28 -7.16 -34.19 9.02
CA VAL A 28 -5.74 -34.51 8.81
C VAL A 28 -4.91 -33.24 8.68
N ALA A 29 -5.34 -32.27 7.88
CA ALA A 29 -4.64 -31.01 7.69
C ALA A 29 -4.52 -30.20 9.00
N GLU A 30 -5.59 -30.08 9.78
CA GLU A 30 -5.57 -29.41 11.08
C GLU A 30 -4.65 -30.14 12.08
N LYS A 31 -4.67 -31.47 12.10
CA LYS A 31 -3.73 -32.26 12.90
C LYS A 31 -2.28 -31.98 12.52
N LEU A 32 -1.98 -31.94 11.22
CA LEU A 32 -0.63 -31.61 10.72
C LEU A 32 -0.23 -30.19 11.10
N LEU A 33 -1.14 -29.22 10.94
CA LEU A 33 -0.92 -27.82 11.29
C LEU A 33 -0.53 -27.67 12.76
N VAL A 34 -1.30 -28.29 13.67
CA VAL A 34 -1.02 -28.25 15.11
C VAL A 34 0.30 -28.94 15.44
N ARG A 35 0.56 -30.12 14.87
CA ARG A 35 1.75 -30.91 15.20
C ARG A 35 3.04 -30.34 14.62
N LEU A 36 2.98 -29.69 13.46
CA LEU A 36 4.14 -29.00 12.88
C LEU A 36 4.36 -27.62 13.50
N GLY A 37 3.32 -27.05 14.11
CA GLY A 37 3.41 -25.80 14.88
C GLY A 37 4.03 -25.96 16.27
N THR A 38 4.29 -27.19 16.75
CA THR A 38 4.93 -27.39 18.05
C THR A 38 6.42 -27.06 18.00
N PRO A 39 7.03 -26.55 19.09
CA PRO A 39 8.45 -26.25 19.09
C PRO A 39 9.33 -27.50 18.92
N TYR A 40 10.45 -27.31 18.23
CA TYR A 40 11.47 -28.31 17.97
C TYR A 40 12.71 -28.00 18.80
N ASP A 41 13.23 -28.97 19.55
CA ASP A 41 14.55 -28.87 20.17
C ASP A 41 15.60 -29.35 19.16
N ILE A 42 16.43 -28.41 18.68
CA ILE A 42 17.55 -28.70 17.81
C ILE A 42 18.81 -28.15 18.46
N ALA A 43 19.70 -29.06 18.88
CA ALA A 43 20.95 -28.72 19.56
C ALA A 43 20.76 -27.88 20.84
N GLY A 44 19.70 -28.15 21.62
CA GLY A 44 19.42 -27.47 22.88
C GLY A 44 18.82 -26.08 22.70
N ARG A 45 18.30 -25.77 21.51
CA ARG A 45 17.61 -24.52 21.19
C ARG A 45 16.20 -24.81 20.69
N GLU A 46 15.23 -24.07 21.20
CA GLU A 46 13.85 -24.16 20.76
C GLU A 46 13.66 -23.41 19.43
N HIS A 47 13.18 -24.10 18.41
CA HIS A 47 12.81 -23.55 17.11
C HIS A 47 11.31 -23.72 16.89
N ARG A 48 10.66 -22.75 16.25
CA ARG A 48 9.25 -22.85 15.84
C ARG A 48 9.14 -22.77 14.33
N SER A 49 8.25 -23.56 13.76
CA SER A 49 7.91 -23.52 12.35
C SER A 49 6.39 -23.37 12.21
N GLY A 50 5.94 -22.55 11.26
CA GLY A 50 4.56 -22.55 10.81
C GLY A 50 4.43 -23.31 9.50
N THR A 51 3.25 -23.84 9.20
CA THR A 51 3.01 -24.59 7.96
C THR A 51 1.77 -24.06 7.26
N SER A 52 1.85 -23.77 5.97
CA SER A 52 0.68 -23.47 5.14
C SER A 52 0.31 -24.73 4.36
N ILE A 53 -0.96 -25.17 4.43
CA ILE A 53 -1.42 -26.43 3.84
C ILE A 53 -2.51 -26.15 2.81
N GLY A 54 -2.31 -26.63 1.59
CA GLY A 54 -3.32 -26.69 0.54
C GLY A 54 -3.89 -28.09 0.40
N VAL A 55 -5.20 -28.20 0.28
CA VAL A 55 -5.91 -29.48 0.16
C VAL A 55 -6.71 -29.50 -1.14
N SER A 56 -6.40 -30.42 -2.04
CA SER A 56 -7.26 -30.73 -3.19
C SER A 56 -7.97 -32.05 -2.98
N LEU A 57 -9.25 -32.09 -3.34
CA LEU A 57 -10.00 -33.33 -3.48
C LEU A 57 -9.98 -33.75 -4.94
N PHE A 58 -9.91 -35.05 -5.19
CA PHE A 58 -9.96 -35.62 -6.51
C PHE A 58 -10.66 -36.98 -6.46
N GLY A 59 -11.31 -37.36 -7.55
CA GLY A 59 -12.05 -38.60 -7.69
C GLY A 59 -11.56 -39.40 -8.90
N VAL A 60 -12.32 -40.42 -9.28
CA VAL A 60 -11.99 -41.35 -10.38
C VAL A 60 -12.06 -40.68 -11.76
N ASP A 61 -12.71 -39.52 -11.87
CA ASP A 61 -12.81 -38.78 -13.13
C ASP A 61 -11.50 -38.06 -13.48
N THR A 62 -10.90 -38.48 -14.60
CA THR A 62 -9.91 -37.86 -15.53
C THR A 62 -9.03 -36.68 -15.05
N THR A 63 -8.66 -36.64 -13.77
CA THR A 63 -7.74 -35.63 -13.23
C THR A 63 -6.34 -36.24 -13.22
N THR A 64 -5.41 -35.66 -13.98
CA THR A 64 -4.02 -36.13 -13.97
C THR A 64 -3.38 -35.85 -12.61
N VAL A 65 -2.34 -36.61 -12.26
CA VAL A 65 -1.56 -36.36 -11.02
C VAL A 65 -1.05 -34.91 -10.99
N GLU A 66 -0.61 -34.40 -12.14
CA GLU A 66 -0.14 -33.02 -12.31
C GLU A 66 -1.23 -32.00 -11.96
N GLU A 67 -2.47 -32.22 -12.39
CA GLU A 67 -3.59 -31.34 -12.08
C GLU A 67 -3.97 -31.39 -10.59
N VAL A 68 -3.95 -32.58 -9.96
CA VAL A 68 -4.20 -32.71 -8.51
C VAL A 68 -3.12 -31.98 -7.70
N LEU A 69 -1.86 -32.11 -8.10
CA LEU A 69 -0.75 -31.42 -7.46
C LEU A 69 -0.87 -29.90 -7.66
N LYS A 70 -1.19 -29.44 -8.88
CA LYS A 70 -1.42 -28.02 -9.18
C LYS A 70 -2.52 -27.41 -8.32
N ARG A 71 -3.68 -28.10 -8.18
CA ARG A 71 -4.78 -27.65 -7.32
C ARG A 71 -4.37 -27.55 -5.85
N SER A 72 -3.62 -28.54 -5.36
CA SER A 72 -3.11 -28.54 -3.99
C SER A 72 -2.13 -27.40 -3.76
N ASP A 73 -1.27 -27.11 -4.74
CA ASP A 73 -0.31 -26.02 -4.70
C ASP A 73 -1.01 -24.64 -4.69
N VAL A 74 -2.01 -24.46 -5.54
CA VAL A 74 -2.84 -23.23 -5.57
C VAL A 74 -3.53 -22.98 -4.22
N ALA A 75 -4.12 -24.02 -3.62
CA ALA A 75 -4.71 -23.91 -2.29
C ALA A 75 -3.65 -23.60 -1.22
N MET A 76 -2.43 -24.14 -1.33
CA MET A 76 -1.33 -23.86 -0.40
C MET A 76 -0.87 -22.41 -0.51
N TYR A 77 -0.74 -21.87 -1.71
CA TYR A 77 -0.41 -20.46 -1.91
C TYR A 77 -1.49 -19.53 -1.35
N GLN A 78 -2.76 -19.89 -1.48
CA GLN A 78 -3.86 -19.16 -0.83
C GLN A 78 -3.77 -19.22 0.70
N ALA A 79 -3.37 -20.35 1.27
CA ALA A 79 -3.08 -20.44 2.70
C ALA A 79 -1.88 -19.55 3.11
N LYS A 80 -0.87 -19.37 2.25
CA LYS A 80 0.23 -18.42 2.50
C LYS A 80 -0.26 -16.97 2.44
N ALA A 81 -1.12 -16.63 1.48
CA ALA A 81 -1.67 -15.28 1.31
C ALA A 81 -2.63 -14.89 2.44
N ALA A 82 -3.41 -15.84 2.97
CA ALA A 82 -4.39 -15.60 4.03
C ALA A 82 -3.79 -15.52 5.45
N GLY A 83 -2.54 -15.10 5.60
CA GLY A 83 -1.86 -14.92 6.88
C GLY A 83 -0.90 -16.04 7.29
N ARG A 84 -0.68 -17.04 6.42
CA ARG A 84 0.14 -18.25 6.70
C ARG A 84 -0.42 -19.08 7.86
N ASN A 85 0.26 -20.20 8.17
CA ASN A 85 -0.09 -21.09 9.29
C ASN A 85 -1.58 -21.49 9.32
N THR A 86 -2.13 -21.84 8.15
CA THR A 86 -3.55 -22.14 7.97
C THR A 86 -3.74 -23.21 6.89
N VAL A 87 -4.97 -23.72 6.80
CA VAL A 87 -5.40 -24.70 5.81
C VAL A 87 -6.35 -24.02 4.83
N ARG A 88 -6.19 -24.27 3.53
CA ARG A 88 -7.16 -23.90 2.51
C ARG A 88 -7.47 -25.11 1.62
N PHE A 89 -8.75 -25.26 1.29
CA PHE A 89 -9.21 -26.25 0.33
C PHE A 89 -9.25 -25.60 -1.05
N PHE A 90 -8.87 -26.35 -2.07
CA PHE A 90 -9.03 -25.92 -3.44
C PHE A 90 -10.51 -25.70 -3.76
N ASP A 91 -10.79 -24.53 -4.32
CA ASP A 91 -12.06 -24.15 -4.93
C ASP A 91 -11.71 -23.68 -6.35
N PRO A 92 -12.45 -24.07 -7.40
CA PRO A 92 -12.29 -23.52 -8.74
C PRO A 92 -12.19 -21.99 -8.79
N GLN A 93 -12.89 -21.26 -7.90
CA GLN A 93 -12.76 -19.81 -7.78
C GLN A 93 -11.35 -19.36 -7.36
N MET A 94 -10.62 -20.17 -6.57
CA MET A 94 -9.21 -19.90 -6.24
C MET A 94 -8.30 -20.06 -7.46
N GLN A 95 -8.55 -21.05 -8.32
CA GLN A 95 -7.80 -21.21 -9.58
C GLN A 95 -8.00 -19.98 -10.47
N SER A 96 -9.26 -19.58 -10.68
CA SER A 96 -9.60 -18.40 -11.47
C SER A 96 -8.97 -17.12 -10.89
N ALA A 97 -8.94 -16.98 -9.57
CA ALA A 97 -8.30 -15.83 -8.91
C ALA A 97 -6.78 -15.80 -9.12
N VAL A 98 -6.11 -16.96 -9.06
CA VAL A 98 -4.67 -17.07 -9.36
C VAL A 98 -4.38 -16.74 -10.81
N GLU A 99 -5.17 -17.27 -11.74
CA GLU A 99 -5.04 -16.98 -13.18
C GLU A 99 -5.29 -15.51 -13.50
N ALA A 100 -6.35 -14.92 -12.95
CA ALA A 100 -6.66 -13.50 -13.12
C ALA A 100 -5.53 -12.61 -12.58
N ARG A 101 -4.90 -13.01 -11.48
CA ARG A 101 -3.76 -12.29 -10.90
C ARG A 101 -2.50 -12.43 -11.74
N ALA A 102 -2.20 -13.62 -12.25
CA ALA A 102 -1.06 -13.83 -13.15
C ALA A 102 -1.24 -13.03 -14.46
N ALA A 103 -2.46 -13.03 -15.02
CA ALA A 103 -2.80 -12.20 -16.18
C ALA A 103 -2.61 -10.71 -15.86
N MET A 104 -3.13 -10.24 -14.73
CA MET A 104 -2.95 -8.84 -14.29
C MET A 104 -1.49 -8.45 -14.12
N GLU A 105 -0.63 -9.33 -13.59
CA GLU A 105 0.82 -9.08 -13.51
C GLU A 105 1.44 -8.87 -14.90
N VAL A 106 1.12 -9.76 -15.84
CA VAL A 106 1.62 -9.67 -17.23
C VAL A 106 1.15 -8.37 -17.87
N ASP A 107 -0.14 -8.06 -17.75
CA ASP A 107 -0.74 -6.85 -18.31
C ASP A 107 -0.10 -5.59 -17.71
N LEU A 108 0.05 -5.54 -16.38
CA LEU A 108 0.65 -4.40 -15.68
C LEU A 108 2.12 -4.18 -16.07
N ARG A 109 2.89 -5.26 -16.25
CA ARG A 109 4.27 -5.19 -16.73
C ARG A 109 4.34 -4.64 -18.16
N GLN A 110 3.40 -5.02 -19.04
CA GLN A 110 3.32 -4.45 -20.39
C GLN A 110 2.95 -2.97 -20.36
N SER A 111 2.02 -2.58 -19.49
CA SER A 111 1.53 -1.21 -19.37
C SER A 111 2.59 -0.19 -18.94
N LEU A 112 3.65 -0.60 -18.23
CA LEU A 112 4.83 0.24 -17.95
C LEU A 112 5.47 0.81 -19.23
N SER A 113 5.35 0.11 -20.36
CA SER A 113 5.94 0.49 -21.65
C SER A 113 4.95 1.14 -22.63
N ARG A 114 3.65 1.22 -22.29
CA ARG A 114 2.57 1.57 -23.23
C ARG A 114 1.80 2.85 -22.90
N ASP A 115 2.28 3.68 -21.98
CA ASP A 115 1.59 4.89 -21.50
C ASP A 115 0.17 4.64 -20.94
N ASP A 116 -0.15 3.39 -20.58
CA ASP A 116 -1.44 3.01 -19.95
C ASP A 116 -1.53 3.43 -18.47
N LEU A 117 -0.40 3.83 -17.90
CA LEU A 117 -0.24 4.31 -16.53
C LEU A 117 -0.10 5.83 -16.52
N VAL A 118 -0.85 6.49 -15.64
CA VAL A 118 -0.86 7.94 -15.49
C VAL A 118 -0.95 8.32 -14.03
N LEU A 119 -0.41 9.49 -13.67
CA LEU A 119 -0.62 10.10 -12.36
C LEU A 119 -1.81 11.05 -12.41
N HIS A 120 -2.74 10.87 -11.48
CA HIS A 120 -3.69 11.91 -11.11
C HIS A 120 -3.20 12.65 -9.87
N TYR A 121 -3.66 13.87 -9.68
CA TYR A 121 -3.19 14.79 -8.65
C TYR A 121 -4.38 15.23 -7.81
N GLN A 122 -4.35 14.94 -6.51
CA GLN A 122 -5.37 15.41 -5.58
C GLN A 122 -4.87 16.66 -4.85
N PRO A 123 -5.55 17.81 -4.94
CA PRO A 123 -5.11 19.03 -4.27
C PRO A 123 -5.12 18.90 -2.74
N GLN A 124 -4.07 19.41 -2.12
CA GLN A 124 -3.94 19.62 -0.68
C GLN A 124 -4.08 21.12 -0.39
N VAL A 125 -4.97 21.49 0.53
CA VAL A 125 -5.25 22.90 0.83
C VAL A 125 -4.89 23.26 2.26
N GLY A 126 -4.43 24.50 2.45
CA GLY A 126 -4.22 25.11 3.76
C GLY A 126 -5.49 25.69 4.37
N PRO A 127 -5.39 26.31 5.56
CA PRO A 127 -6.54 26.80 6.31
C PRO A 127 -7.33 27.86 5.53
N GLY A 128 -6.63 28.72 4.77
CA GLY A 128 -7.22 29.75 3.93
C GLY A 128 -7.85 29.23 2.63
N GLY A 129 -7.77 27.93 2.35
CA GLY A 129 -8.24 27.30 1.13
C GLY A 129 -7.25 27.40 -0.04
N GLU A 130 -6.06 27.95 0.17
CA GLU A 130 -4.99 27.97 -0.81
C GLU A 130 -4.44 26.57 -1.06
N VAL A 131 -4.16 26.24 -2.32
CA VAL A 131 -3.52 24.96 -2.67
C VAL A 131 -2.05 25.04 -2.30
N VAL A 132 -1.61 24.15 -1.41
CA VAL A 132 -0.23 24.07 -0.92
C VAL A 132 0.57 22.95 -1.58
N GLY A 133 -0.12 21.98 -2.16
CA GLY A 133 0.49 20.84 -2.82
C GLY A 133 -0.52 19.90 -3.43
N ALA A 134 -0.05 18.71 -3.79
CA ALA A 134 -0.89 17.63 -4.25
C ALA A 134 -0.34 16.28 -3.80
N GLU A 135 -1.22 15.29 -3.74
CA GLU A 135 -0.85 13.87 -3.72
C GLU A 135 -0.92 13.30 -5.13
N ALA A 136 0.15 12.64 -5.57
CA ALA A 136 0.20 11.92 -6.85
C ALA A 136 -0.31 10.49 -6.67
N LEU A 137 -1.38 10.18 -7.38
CA LEU A 137 -2.12 8.93 -7.28
C LEU A 137 -2.06 8.19 -8.60
N LEU A 138 -1.44 7.00 -8.58
CA LEU A 138 -1.29 6.15 -9.77
C LEU A 138 -2.66 5.69 -10.27
N ARG A 139 -2.87 5.76 -11.58
CA ARG A 139 -4.06 5.28 -12.29
C ARG A 139 -3.61 4.39 -13.43
N TRP A 140 -4.37 3.31 -13.64
CA TRP A 140 -4.15 2.38 -14.72
C TRP A 140 -5.41 2.27 -15.56
N THR A 141 -5.27 2.53 -16.87
CA THR A 141 -6.36 2.30 -17.83
C THR A 141 -5.96 1.13 -18.71
N HIS A 142 -6.52 -0.05 -18.42
CA HIS A 142 -6.26 -1.25 -19.21
C HIS A 142 -6.97 -1.14 -20.58
N PRO A 143 -6.31 -1.50 -21.69
CA PRO A 143 -6.89 -1.39 -23.04
C PRO A 143 -8.25 -2.09 -23.20
N GLU A 144 -8.42 -3.25 -22.57
CA GLU A 144 -9.66 -4.05 -22.69
C GLU A 144 -10.62 -3.87 -21.49
N ARG A 145 -10.10 -3.54 -20.29
CA ARG A 145 -10.90 -3.50 -19.06
C ARG A 145 -11.30 -2.09 -18.65
N GLY A 146 -10.73 -1.07 -19.30
CA GLY A 146 -10.90 0.32 -18.90
C GLY A 146 -10.15 0.63 -17.59
N PRO A 147 -10.64 1.59 -16.79
CA PRO A 147 -9.99 1.99 -15.54
C PRO A 147 -9.94 0.84 -14.53
N VAL A 148 -8.74 0.52 -14.04
CA VAL A 148 -8.53 -0.50 -13.01
C VAL A 148 -8.20 0.20 -11.68
N SER A 149 -8.85 -0.24 -10.60
CA SER A 149 -8.67 0.35 -9.27
C SER A 149 -7.26 0.09 -8.73
N PRO A 150 -6.59 1.10 -8.13
CA PRO A 150 -5.34 0.89 -7.39
C PRO A 150 -5.41 -0.22 -6.34
N GLY A 151 -6.56 -0.37 -5.68
CA GLY A 151 -6.80 -1.45 -4.70
C GLY A 151 -6.78 -2.86 -5.31
N GLU A 152 -6.91 -2.99 -6.63
CA GLU A 152 -6.83 -4.28 -7.33
C GLU A 152 -5.40 -4.58 -7.80
N PHE A 153 -4.74 -3.61 -8.44
CA PHE A 153 -3.45 -3.88 -9.11
C PHE A 153 -2.22 -3.62 -8.24
N ILE A 154 -2.27 -2.74 -7.23
CA ILE A 154 -1.13 -2.49 -6.33
C ILE A 154 -0.78 -3.75 -5.52
N PRO A 155 -1.74 -4.49 -4.92
CA PRO A 155 -1.41 -5.74 -4.22
C PRO A 155 -0.75 -6.78 -5.14
N VAL A 156 -1.16 -6.84 -6.41
CA VAL A 156 -0.54 -7.73 -7.40
C VAL A 156 0.90 -7.30 -7.69
N ALA A 157 1.15 -6.00 -7.85
CA ALA A 157 2.49 -5.46 -8.03
C ALA A 157 3.41 -5.69 -6.83
N GLU A 158 2.90 -5.55 -5.61
CA GLU A 158 3.68 -5.81 -4.39
C GLU A 158 4.10 -7.26 -4.29
N GLN A 159 3.16 -8.17 -4.54
CA GLN A 159 3.40 -9.60 -4.39
C GLN A 159 4.25 -10.19 -5.51
N SER A 160 4.28 -9.57 -6.70
CA SER A 160 5.17 -9.96 -7.81
C SER A 160 6.53 -9.26 -7.79
N GLY A 161 6.70 -8.23 -6.95
CA GLY A 161 7.89 -7.37 -6.93
C GLY A 161 7.87 -6.24 -7.97
N LEU A 162 6.89 -6.22 -8.89
CA LEU A 162 6.73 -5.17 -9.91
C LEU A 162 6.51 -3.78 -9.29
N ILE A 163 6.08 -3.71 -8.02
CA ILE A 163 5.93 -2.44 -7.28
C ILE A 163 7.23 -1.63 -7.22
N VAL A 164 8.40 -2.27 -7.31
CA VAL A 164 9.68 -1.56 -7.32
C VAL A 164 9.87 -0.79 -8.62
N GLU A 165 9.56 -1.41 -9.76
CA GLU A 165 9.63 -0.79 -11.09
C GLU A 165 8.56 0.30 -11.24
N LEU A 166 7.33 0.03 -10.77
CA LEU A 166 6.25 1.02 -10.75
C LEU A 166 6.59 2.22 -9.86
N GLY A 167 7.14 1.97 -8.66
CA GLY A 167 7.54 3.03 -7.75
C GLY A 167 8.65 3.91 -8.33
N GLU A 168 9.60 3.33 -9.06
CA GLU A 168 10.63 4.11 -9.78
C GLU A 168 9.98 4.97 -10.87
N TRP A 169 9.07 4.40 -11.66
CA TRP A 169 8.32 5.15 -12.67
C TRP A 169 7.55 6.32 -12.05
N VAL A 170 6.86 6.10 -10.92
CA VAL A 170 6.13 7.13 -10.18
C VAL A 170 7.08 8.23 -9.70
N LEU A 171 8.23 7.86 -9.11
CA LEU A 171 9.23 8.81 -8.63
C LEU A 171 9.76 9.70 -9.76
N GLN A 172 10.09 9.12 -10.91
CA GLN A 172 10.57 9.86 -12.07
C GLN A 172 9.51 10.83 -12.60
N ARG A 173 8.25 10.38 -12.74
CA ARG A 173 7.14 11.23 -13.20
C ARG A 173 6.79 12.34 -12.20
N ALA A 174 6.86 12.05 -10.90
CA ALA A 174 6.67 13.05 -9.86
C ALA A 174 7.77 14.12 -9.90
N CYS A 175 9.04 13.72 -10.01
CA CYS A 175 10.16 14.66 -10.13
C CYS A 175 10.04 15.53 -11.40
N ALA A 176 9.68 14.92 -12.54
CA ALA A 176 9.41 15.66 -13.77
C ALA A 176 8.28 16.69 -13.59
N GLN A 177 7.19 16.32 -12.90
CA GLN A 177 6.08 17.23 -12.65
C GLN A 177 6.46 18.39 -11.72
N ILE A 178 7.23 18.12 -10.66
CA ILE A 178 7.72 19.17 -9.76
C ILE A 178 8.61 20.17 -10.54
N ALA A 179 9.47 19.66 -11.43
CA ALA A 179 10.31 20.50 -12.28
C ALA A 179 9.47 21.36 -13.24
N ALA A 180 8.39 20.81 -13.80
CA ALA A 180 7.45 21.57 -14.64
C ALA A 180 6.74 22.68 -13.84
N TRP A 181 6.27 22.39 -12.63
CA TRP A 181 5.67 23.41 -11.75
C TRP A 181 6.67 24.50 -11.33
N ALA A 182 7.95 24.17 -11.19
CA ALA A 182 8.98 25.15 -10.88
C ALA A 182 9.14 26.25 -11.95
N ALA A 183 8.67 26.02 -13.18
CA ALA A 183 8.70 27.01 -14.26
C ALA A 183 7.65 28.13 -14.12
N HIS A 184 6.64 27.96 -13.26
CA HIS A 184 5.56 28.93 -13.09
C HIS A 184 5.51 29.47 -11.64
N PRO A 185 5.54 30.79 -11.41
CA PRO A 185 5.56 31.35 -10.06
C PRO A 185 4.42 30.89 -9.15
N GLN A 186 3.23 30.66 -9.72
CA GLN A 186 2.04 30.22 -9.00
C GLN A 186 2.18 28.79 -8.45
N THR A 187 2.88 27.90 -9.17
CA THR A 187 3.01 26.49 -8.80
C THR A 187 4.40 26.11 -8.30
N ALA A 188 5.40 26.99 -8.41
CA ALA A 188 6.78 26.75 -7.99
C ALA A 188 6.95 26.46 -6.48
N ARG A 189 5.93 26.77 -5.67
CA ARG A 189 5.90 26.47 -4.24
C ARG A 189 5.13 25.20 -3.88
N LEU A 190 4.41 24.59 -4.82
CA LEU A 190 3.63 23.38 -4.54
C LEU A 190 4.55 22.22 -4.18
N THR A 191 4.17 21.48 -3.13
CA THR A 191 4.77 20.18 -2.83
C THR A 191 4.02 19.07 -3.54
N LEU A 192 4.72 18.01 -3.94
CA LEU A 192 4.11 16.79 -4.46
C LEU A 192 4.44 15.62 -3.53
N ALA A 193 3.38 14.97 -3.03
CA ALA A 193 3.48 13.77 -2.22
C ALA A 193 3.31 12.53 -3.09
N ILE A 194 4.12 11.49 -2.85
CA ILE A 194 3.99 10.17 -3.49
C ILE A 194 4.00 9.05 -2.46
N ASN A 195 3.16 8.05 -2.68
CA ASN A 195 3.12 6.82 -1.89
C ASN A 195 4.33 5.94 -2.18
N VAL A 196 4.99 5.45 -1.13
CA VAL A 196 6.16 4.56 -1.24
C VAL A 196 5.87 3.22 -0.56
N SER A 197 5.92 2.14 -1.33
CA SER A 197 5.72 0.80 -0.78
C SER A 197 6.89 0.36 0.10
N VAL A 198 6.62 -0.54 1.05
CA VAL A 198 7.65 -1.14 1.90
C VAL A 198 8.71 -1.88 1.08
N HIS A 199 8.30 -2.53 -0.01
CA HIS A 199 9.20 -3.26 -0.92
C HIS A 199 10.17 -2.33 -1.65
N GLN A 200 9.69 -1.16 -2.07
CA GLN A 200 10.51 -0.13 -2.72
C GLN A 200 11.49 0.49 -1.73
N PHE A 201 11.01 0.92 -0.54
CA PHE A 201 11.85 1.57 0.47
C PHE A 201 12.97 0.65 0.99
N ARG A 202 12.72 -0.67 1.00
CA ARG A 202 13.70 -1.68 1.43
C ARG A 202 14.83 -1.91 0.44
N GLN A 203 14.69 -1.50 -0.83
CA GLN A 203 15.78 -1.62 -1.80
C GLN A 203 17.05 -0.91 -1.28
N THR A 204 18.20 -1.55 -1.44
CA THR A 204 19.48 -1.00 -0.95
C THR A 204 19.87 0.27 -1.68
N ASP A 205 19.46 0.41 -2.95
CA ASP A 205 19.74 1.53 -3.83
C ASP A 205 18.66 2.63 -3.80
N PHE A 206 17.64 2.53 -2.93
CA PHE A 206 16.50 3.46 -2.93
C PHE A 206 16.92 4.92 -2.71
N VAL A 207 17.85 5.16 -1.78
CA VAL A 207 18.38 6.52 -1.50
C VAL A 207 19.08 7.08 -2.74
N ASP A 208 19.85 6.25 -3.44
CA ASP A 208 20.57 6.65 -4.65
C ASP A 208 19.60 6.95 -5.80
N LYS A 209 18.52 6.16 -5.94
CA LYS A 209 17.43 6.41 -6.91
C LYS A 209 16.73 7.74 -6.66
N VAL A 210 16.38 8.03 -5.40
CA VAL A 210 15.81 9.33 -5.03
C VAL A 210 16.76 10.48 -5.39
N ARG A 211 18.04 10.37 -5.02
CA ARG A 211 19.05 11.38 -5.39
C ARG A 211 19.14 11.56 -6.90
N GLN A 212 19.24 10.48 -7.66
CA GLN A 212 19.37 10.52 -9.12
C GLN A 212 18.14 11.14 -9.78
N ALA A 213 16.92 10.81 -9.33
CA ALA A 213 15.69 11.41 -9.85
C ALA A 213 15.66 12.93 -9.61
N LEU A 214 16.00 13.37 -8.39
CA LEU A 214 16.08 14.79 -8.04
C LEU A 214 17.12 15.53 -8.91
N GLU A 215 18.31 14.96 -9.07
CA GLU A 215 19.39 15.54 -9.88
C GLU A 215 19.04 15.60 -11.37
N HIS A 216 18.49 14.52 -11.91
CA HIS A 216 18.11 14.41 -13.32
C HIS A 216 17.08 15.47 -13.72
N HIS A 217 16.05 15.66 -12.90
CA HIS A 217 14.98 16.63 -13.13
C HIS A 217 15.26 18.01 -12.52
N ARG A 218 16.41 18.20 -11.85
CA ARG A 218 16.80 19.44 -11.15
C ARG A 218 15.75 19.95 -10.16
N VAL A 219 15.16 19.01 -9.43
CA VAL A 219 14.10 19.29 -8.46
C VAL A 219 14.68 19.90 -7.19
N VAL A 220 14.03 20.95 -6.67
CA VAL A 220 14.27 21.42 -5.30
C VAL A 220 13.77 20.35 -4.33
N PRO A 221 14.63 19.66 -3.56
CA PRO A 221 14.22 18.45 -2.84
C PRO A 221 13.08 18.64 -1.84
N ALA A 222 12.98 19.82 -1.23
CA ALA A 222 11.90 20.19 -0.31
C ALA A 222 10.50 20.23 -0.95
N ARG A 223 10.41 20.13 -2.28
CA ARG A 223 9.14 20.04 -3.02
C ARG A 223 8.65 18.60 -3.18
N LEU A 224 9.49 17.60 -2.95
CA LEU A 224 9.10 16.20 -2.95
C LEU A 224 8.82 15.74 -1.51
N LYS A 225 7.69 15.04 -1.32
CA LYS A 225 7.33 14.40 -0.06
C LYS A 225 7.08 12.92 -0.30
N LEU A 226 7.67 12.05 0.52
CA LEU A 226 7.44 10.62 0.48
C LEU A 226 6.46 10.23 1.57
N GLU A 227 5.37 9.59 1.17
CA GLU A 227 4.34 9.06 2.07
C GLU A 227 4.65 7.59 2.35
N ILE A 228 4.72 7.27 3.64
CA ILE A 228 5.05 5.94 4.13
C ILE A 228 3.98 5.53 5.15
N THR A 229 3.57 4.27 5.15
CA THR A 229 2.60 3.77 6.12
C THR A 229 3.28 3.28 7.39
N GLU A 230 2.55 3.22 8.51
CA GLU A 230 3.05 2.66 9.77
C GLU A 230 3.59 1.22 9.62
N SER A 231 2.98 0.44 8.71
CA SER A 231 3.35 -0.95 8.42
C SER A 231 4.81 -1.11 7.97
N MET A 232 5.41 -0.05 7.41
CA MET A 232 6.81 -0.04 6.99
C MET A 232 7.74 -0.40 8.14
N PHE A 233 7.39 0.00 9.37
CA PHE A 233 8.23 -0.16 10.55
C PHE A 233 8.05 -1.49 11.29
N ALA A 234 7.19 -2.39 10.79
CA ALA A 234 6.93 -3.69 11.43
C ALA A 234 8.17 -4.59 11.50
N SER A 235 9.16 -4.37 10.62
CA SER A 235 10.46 -5.05 10.70
C SER A 235 11.61 -4.17 10.21
N ASP A 236 12.78 -4.37 10.83
CA ASP A 236 14.05 -3.68 10.52
C ASP A 236 14.01 -2.15 10.68
N GLN A 237 13.55 -1.74 11.86
CA GLN A 237 13.21 -0.37 12.19
C GLN A 237 14.41 0.62 12.13
N GLU A 238 15.58 0.24 12.65
CA GLU A 238 16.78 1.10 12.64
C GLU A 238 17.31 1.34 11.22
N SER A 239 17.30 0.30 10.38
CA SER A 239 17.70 0.40 8.97
C SER A 239 16.81 1.39 8.22
N ILE A 240 15.50 1.32 8.44
CA ILE A 240 14.53 2.24 7.83
C ILE A 240 14.79 3.68 8.28
N ILE A 241 14.97 3.93 9.59
CA ILE A 241 15.28 5.28 10.08
C ILE A 241 16.55 5.83 9.44
N ASN A 242 17.61 5.01 9.34
CA ASN A 242 18.87 5.46 8.77
C ASN A 242 18.71 5.84 7.29
N LYS A 243 17.95 5.07 6.51
CA LYS A 243 17.59 5.45 5.13
C LYS A 243 16.77 6.74 5.09
N MET A 244 15.77 6.90 5.96
CA MET A 244 14.99 8.13 6.04
C MET A 244 15.88 9.33 6.35
N ARG A 245 16.85 9.21 7.27
CA ARG A 245 17.82 10.28 7.55
C ARG A 245 18.67 10.65 6.34
N HIS A 246 19.12 9.67 5.56
CA HIS A 246 19.87 9.95 4.33
C HIS A 246 19.02 10.68 3.29
N ILE A 247 17.77 10.25 3.10
CA ILE A 247 16.83 10.94 2.20
C ILE A 247 16.51 12.35 2.71
N LYS A 248 16.33 12.50 4.04
CA LYS A 248 16.09 13.79 4.68
C LYS A 248 17.27 14.75 4.51
N ALA A 249 18.50 14.23 4.53
CA ALA A 249 19.71 15.01 4.25
C ALA A 249 19.78 15.53 2.81
N LEU A 250 19.06 14.91 1.86
CA LEU A 250 18.85 15.48 0.52
C LEU A 250 17.88 16.67 0.54
N GLY A 251 17.06 16.80 1.59
CA GLY A 251 16.03 17.83 1.74
C GLY A 251 14.60 17.38 1.42
N VAL A 252 14.40 16.09 1.13
CA VAL A 252 13.07 15.51 0.85
C VAL A 252 12.23 15.41 2.13
N GLY A 253 10.93 15.68 2.02
CA GLY A 253 9.98 15.57 3.14
C GLY A 253 9.44 14.16 3.35
N PHE A 254 9.01 13.85 4.57
CA PHE A 254 8.30 12.61 4.91
C PHE A 254 6.93 12.89 5.52
N SER A 255 5.93 12.16 5.02
CA SER A 255 4.59 12.06 5.63
C SER A 255 4.37 10.66 6.16
N LEU A 256 3.84 10.52 7.37
CA LEU A 256 3.33 9.25 7.86
C LEU A 256 1.85 9.13 7.49
N ASP A 257 1.54 8.13 6.65
CA ASP A 257 0.21 7.86 6.14
C ASP A 257 -0.57 6.85 6.99
N ASP A 258 -1.90 6.86 6.85
CA ASP A 258 -2.87 6.02 7.57
C ASP A 258 -2.68 6.02 9.10
N PHE A 259 -2.27 7.16 9.68
CA PHE A 259 -1.90 7.20 11.10
C PHE A 259 -3.11 6.93 12.01
N GLY A 260 -2.94 6.02 12.96
CA GLY A 260 -3.98 5.61 13.91
C GLY A 260 -4.67 4.29 13.57
N THR A 261 -4.41 3.71 12.40
CA THR A 261 -4.92 2.37 12.02
C THR A 261 -4.01 1.22 12.49
N GLY A 262 -2.78 1.53 12.88
CA GLY A 262 -1.74 0.59 13.29
C GLY A 262 -1.27 0.72 14.74
N TYR A 263 -0.27 -0.10 15.11
CA TYR A 263 0.37 -0.06 16.43
C TYR A 263 1.66 0.79 16.38
N SER A 264 1.53 2.11 16.43
CA SER A 264 2.69 2.99 16.58
C SER A 264 3.03 3.27 18.04
N SER A 265 4.26 2.96 18.45
CA SER A 265 4.78 3.43 19.74
C SER A 265 5.11 4.92 19.63
N LEU A 266 4.54 5.75 20.50
CA LEU A 266 4.89 7.19 20.60
C LEU A 266 6.39 7.41 20.82
N SER A 267 7.04 6.51 21.55
CA SER A 267 8.49 6.54 21.78
C SER A 267 9.29 6.44 20.47
N TYR A 268 8.73 5.73 19.50
CA TYR A 268 9.34 5.53 18.20
C TYR A 268 9.03 6.67 17.24
N LEU A 269 7.79 7.16 17.22
CA LEU A 269 7.37 8.27 16.37
C LEU A 269 8.29 9.49 16.53
N ARG A 270 8.70 9.80 17.78
CA ARG A 270 9.65 10.88 18.09
C ARG A 270 11.04 10.73 17.43
N ARG A 271 11.45 9.51 17.07
CA ARG A 271 12.76 9.22 16.46
C ARG A 271 12.74 9.35 14.93
N LEU A 272 11.55 9.36 14.33
CA LEU A 272 11.38 9.42 12.89
C LEU A 272 11.61 10.85 12.39
N PRO A 273 12.36 11.05 11.30
CA PRO A 273 12.56 12.37 10.69
C PRO A 273 11.34 12.74 9.82
N LEU A 274 10.15 12.82 10.43
CA LEU A 274 8.90 13.19 9.78
C LEU A 274 8.73 14.71 9.69
N ASP A 275 7.94 15.15 8.72
CA ASP A 275 7.45 16.53 8.60
C ASP A 275 5.95 16.64 8.79
N GLN A 276 5.22 15.56 8.50
CA GLN A 276 3.78 15.56 8.45
C GLN A 276 3.18 14.24 8.94
N LEU A 277 2.03 14.33 9.59
CA LEU A 277 1.13 13.22 9.90
C LEU A 277 -0.14 13.35 9.07
N LYS A 278 -0.61 12.24 8.49
CA LYS A 278 -1.88 12.17 7.76
C LYS A 278 -2.92 11.46 8.63
N ILE A 279 -4.06 12.09 8.86
CA ILE A 279 -5.20 11.48 9.55
C ILE A 279 -5.96 10.65 8.52
N ASP A 280 -6.02 9.34 8.73
CA ASP A 280 -6.73 8.41 7.86
C ASP A 280 -8.20 8.80 7.67
N GLN A 281 -8.69 8.62 6.43
CA GLN A 281 -10.07 8.96 6.06
C GLN A 281 -11.13 8.26 6.94
N SER A 282 -10.85 7.09 7.52
CA SER A 282 -11.77 6.37 8.39
C SER A 282 -12.12 7.18 9.63
N PHE A 283 -11.17 7.92 10.20
CA PHE A 283 -11.42 8.80 11.35
C PHE A 283 -12.00 10.16 10.97
N VAL A 284 -11.90 10.57 9.70
CA VAL A 284 -12.45 11.84 9.20
C VAL A 284 -13.91 11.68 8.77
N ARG A 285 -14.26 10.53 8.17
CA ARG A 285 -15.57 10.27 7.59
C ARG A 285 -16.71 10.48 8.59
N GLU A 286 -16.59 9.91 9.78
CA GLU A 286 -17.62 9.98 10.83
C GLU A 286 -17.23 10.93 11.97
N VAL A 287 -16.31 11.87 11.75
CA VAL A 287 -15.79 12.79 12.81
C VAL A 287 -16.87 13.67 13.45
N LEU A 288 -18.02 13.85 12.79
CA LEU A 288 -19.15 14.64 13.27
C LEU A 288 -20.19 13.82 14.06
N THR A 289 -20.15 12.50 13.91
CA THR A 289 -21.21 11.57 14.31
C THR A 289 -20.71 10.53 15.31
N ASP A 290 -19.46 10.08 15.18
CA ASP A 290 -18.80 9.15 16.09
C ASP A 290 -17.84 9.89 17.06
N PRO A 291 -18.15 9.91 18.38
CA PRO A 291 -17.28 10.50 19.39
C PRO A 291 -15.88 9.89 19.45
N ASN A 292 -15.72 8.61 19.08
CA ASN A 292 -14.44 7.92 19.08
C ASN A 292 -13.56 8.42 17.93
N ASP A 293 -14.08 8.49 16.71
CA ASP A 293 -13.36 9.03 15.56
C ASP A 293 -12.97 10.49 15.78
N ALA A 294 -13.90 11.29 16.35
CA ALA A 294 -13.62 12.66 16.77
C ALA A 294 -12.49 12.74 17.82
N ALA A 295 -12.43 11.80 18.77
CA ALA A 295 -11.38 11.76 19.78
C ALA A 295 -10.02 11.37 19.18
N ILE A 296 -10.00 10.41 18.26
CA ILE A 296 -8.79 9.99 17.54
C ILE A 296 -8.25 11.15 16.72
N ALA A 297 -9.09 11.80 15.89
CA ALA A 297 -8.68 12.95 15.08
C ALA A 297 -8.08 14.09 15.94
N ARG A 298 -8.72 14.46 17.05
CA ARG A 298 -8.18 15.46 18.01
C ARG A 298 -6.82 15.04 18.58
N THR A 299 -6.66 13.76 18.88
CA THR A 299 -5.43 13.22 19.45
C THR A 299 -4.28 13.30 18.44
N VAL A 300 -4.54 12.94 17.17
CA VAL A 300 -3.53 13.05 16.10
C VAL A 300 -3.12 14.51 15.88
N ILE A 301 -4.08 15.44 15.87
CA ILE A 301 -3.79 16.87 15.74
C ILE A 301 -2.90 17.37 16.89
N ALA A 302 -3.28 17.08 18.13
CA ALA A 302 -2.52 17.49 19.31
C ALA A 302 -1.11 16.86 19.34
N LEU A 303 -0.98 15.62 18.85
CA LEU A 303 0.30 14.92 18.74
C LEU A 303 1.22 15.59 17.71
N GLY A 304 0.69 15.92 16.53
CA GLY A 304 1.44 16.63 15.49
C GLY A 304 1.99 17.95 16.02
N GLN A 305 1.13 18.76 16.65
CA GLN A 305 1.53 20.02 17.29
C GLN A 305 2.62 19.83 18.35
N SER A 306 2.49 18.80 19.21
CA SER A 306 3.45 18.50 20.28
C SER A 306 4.83 18.06 19.75
N LEU A 307 4.86 17.45 18.57
CA LEU A 307 6.09 16.98 17.92
C LEU A 307 6.65 17.98 16.90
N GLY A 308 5.96 19.10 16.64
CA GLY A 308 6.32 20.07 15.61
C GLY A 308 6.13 19.53 14.19
N LEU A 309 5.18 18.61 14.00
CA LEU A 309 4.80 18.03 12.72
C LEU A 309 3.54 18.71 12.20
N ALA A 310 3.50 18.96 10.89
CA ALA A 310 2.26 19.35 10.23
C ALA A 310 1.23 18.21 10.29
N VAL A 311 -0.05 18.55 10.30
CA VAL A 311 -1.14 17.57 10.25
C VAL A 311 -2.03 17.85 9.04
N ILE A 312 -2.25 16.82 8.23
CA ILE A 312 -3.20 16.85 7.11
C ILE A 312 -4.30 15.83 7.34
N ALA A 313 -5.55 16.23 7.16
CA ALA A 313 -6.68 15.31 7.21
C ALA A 313 -7.07 14.83 5.80
N GLU A 314 -7.26 13.53 5.66
CA GLU A 314 -7.67 12.91 4.40
C GLU A 314 -9.17 12.62 4.34
N GLY A 315 -9.70 12.47 3.13
CA GLY A 315 -11.10 12.08 2.94
C GLY A 315 -12.10 13.12 3.48
N VAL A 316 -11.74 14.41 3.47
CA VAL A 316 -12.68 15.48 3.81
C VAL A 316 -13.70 15.63 2.67
N GLU A 317 -14.95 15.30 2.95
CA GLU A 317 -16.07 15.33 1.99
C GLU A 317 -17.14 16.38 2.33
N LEU A 318 -17.23 16.81 3.59
CA LEU A 318 -18.25 17.73 4.08
C LEU A 318 -17.64 18.99 4.70
N GLN A 319 -18.30 20.14 4.52
CA GLN A 319 -17.86 21.41 5.12
C GLN A 319 -17.75 21.30 6.65
N GLY A 320 -18.69 20.61 7.30
CA GLY A 320 -18.63 20.39 8.75
C GLY A 320 -17.38 19.63 9.22
N GLN A 321 -16.88 18.67 8.43
CA GLN A 321 -15.63 17.95 8.74
C GLN A 321 -14.45 18.91 8.69
N ARG A 322 -14.36 19.75 7.64
CA ARG A 322 -13.33 20.78 7.50
C ARG A 322 -13.36 21.76 8.67
N ASP A 323 -14.54 22.26 9.02
CA ASP A 323 -14.71 23.22 10.11
C ASP A 323 -14.31 22.61 11.46
N PHE A 324 -14.70 21.36 11.72
CA PHE A 324 -14.27 20.62 12.91
C PHE A 324 -12.74 20.50 12.96
N LEU A 325 -12.10 20.05 11.88
CA LEU A 325 -10.65 19.85 11.84
C LEU A 325 -9.89 21.17 12.03
N ALA A 326 -10.34 22.24 11.36
CA ALA A 326 -9.75 23.57 11.48
C ALA A 326 -9.90 24.15 12.89
N ALA A 327 -11.07 23.97 13.53
CA ALA A 327 -11.31 24.42 14.90
C ALA A 327 -10.38 23.76 15.94
N HIS A 328 -9.87 22.57 15.64
CA HIS A 328 -8.90 21.86 16.48
C HIS A 328 -7.44 22.10 16.10
N GLY A 329 -7.18 22.91 15.07
CA GLY A 329 -5.85 23.27 14.63
C GLY A 329 -5.18 22.27 13.69
N CYS A 330 -5.96 21.57 12.86
CA CYS A 330 -5.43 20.82 11.71
C CYS A 330 -4.88 21.81 10.66
N ASP A 331 -3.65 21.59 10.18
CA ASP A 331 -2.96 22.53 9.28
C ASP A 331 -3.50 22.46 7.85
N TYR A 332 -3.78 21.25 7.37
CA TYR A 332 -4.11 21.00 5.97
C TYR A 332 -5.27 20.01 5.83
N CYS A 333 -5.93 20.01 4.69
CA CYS A 333 -6.84 18.93 4.32
C CYS A 333 -6.80 18.56 2.85
N GLN A 334 -7.21 17.33 2.57
CA GLN A 334 -7.47 16.81 1.23
C GLN A 334 -8.73 15.94 1.24
N GLY A 335 -9.43 15.90 0.11
CA GLY A 335 -10.65 15.12 -0.02
C GLY A 335 -11.60 15.65 -1.08
N TYR A 336 -12.73 14.97 -1.26
CA TYR A 336 -13.68 15.27 -2.34
C TYR A 336 -14.48 16.56 -2.13
N LEU A 337 -14.47 17.14 -0.91
CA LEU A 337 -14.94 18.49 -0.69
C LEU A 337 -14.15 19.51 -1.54
N ILE A 338 -12.85 19.26 -1.68
CA ILE A 338 -11.93 20.14 -2.42
C ILE A 338 -11.95 19.76 -3.90
N SER A 339 -11.55 18.53 -4.20
CA SER A 339 -11.60 17.96 -5.54
C SER A 339 -11.33 16.46 -5.51
N ARG A 340 -11.85 15.75 -6.51
CA ARG A 340 -11.40 14.39 -6.83
C ARG A 340 -9.99 14.43 -7.47
N PRO A 341 -9.22 13.34 -7.45
CA PRO A 341 -7.93 13.27 -8.15
C PRO A 341 -8.06 13.61 -9.64
N LEU A 342 -7.32 14.63 -10.09
CA LEU A 342 -7.43 15.22 -11.42
C LEU A 342 -6.27 14.78 -12.33
N PRO A 343 -6.49 14.56 -13.64
CA PRO A 343 -5.41 14.56 -14.62
C PRO A 343 -4.66 15.91 -14.60
N ILE A 344 -3.37 15.91 -14.96
CA ILE A 344 -2.52 17.11 -14.84
C ILE A 344 -3.11 18.37 -15.48
N ALA A 345 -3.65 18.27 -16.70
CA ALA A 345 -4.23 19.43 -17.40
C ALA A 345 -5.49 20.01 -16.71
N GLN A 346 -6.17 19.23 -15.87
CA GLN A 346 -7.27 19.70 -15.03
C GLN A 346 -6.74 20.26 -13.71
N PHE A 347 -5.72 19.63 -13.13
CA PHE A 347 -5.06 20.13 -11.93
C PHE A 347 -4.43 21.51 -12.16
N ASP A 348 -3.70 21.70 -13.27
CA ASP A 348 -3.06 22.97 -13.59
C ASP A 348 -4.09 24.10 -13.73
N ARG A 349 -5.25 23.84 -14.35
CA ARG A 349 -6.37 24.80 -14.40
C ARG A 349 -7.00 25.07 -13.03
N PHE A 350 -7.02 24.07 -12.15
CA PHE A 350 -7.53 24.22 -10.79
C PHE A 350 -6.64 25.15 -9.94
N VAL A 351 -5.31 25.06 -10.09
CA VAL A 351 -4.34 25.88 -9.32
C VAL A 351 -3.99 27.21 -9.99
N MET A 352 -4.19 27.32 -11.30
CA MET A 352 -4.02 28.54 -12.10
C MET A 352 -5.34 28.84 -12.82
N PRO A 353 -6.39 29.27 -12.11
CA PRO A 353 -7.60 29.74 -12.79
C PRO A 353 -7.21 30.91 -13.68
N ASP A 354 -7.59 30.85 -14.96
CA ASP A 354 -7.36 31.94 -15.90
C ASP A 354 -7.85 33.25 -15.28
N ALA A 355 -7.00 34.27 -15.26
CA ALA A 355 -7.37 35.61 -14.85
C ALA A 355 -8.32 36.23 -15.91
N GLY A 356 -9.56 35.73 -15.99
CA GLY A 356 -10.46 36.12 -17.09
C GLY A 356 -11.78 35.36 -17.24
N SER A 357 -12.38 34.81 -16.18
CA SER A 357 -13.74 34.27 -16.26
C SER A 357 -14.62 34.58 -15.05
N ASP A 358 -14.61 35.84 -14.61
CA ASP A 358 -15.79 36.45 -13.99
C ASP A 358 -16.40 37.39 -15.04
N GLY A 359 -17.51 36.95 -15.64
CA GLY A 359 -18.36 37.71 -16.55
C GLY A 359 -19.81 37.59 -16.12
#